data_AF-A0A2S9G437-F1
#
_entry.id   AF-A0A2S9G437-F1
#
_cell.length_a   1.000
_cell.length_b   1.000
_cell.length_c   1.000
_cell.angle_alpha   90.00
_cell.angle_beta   90.00
_cell.angle_gamma   90.00
#
_symmetry.space_group_name_H-M   'P 1'
#
loop_
_entity.id
_entity.type
_entity.pdbx_description
1 polymer ?
#
loop_
_entity_poly.entity_id
_entity_poly.type
_entity_poly.pdbx_seq_one_letter_code
_entity_poly.pdbx_strand_id
1 'polypeptide(L)'
;IADRIAVLYAGRIAEIGPTAELLGNPAHPYTHGLLRSRLTLDTARNRRLAALPGSVPSPVTPLPGCAFEPRCTLATDDCRKSPP
;
A
#
# COMPACT_ATOMS: atom_id res chain seq x y z
N ILE A 1 -12.05 -18.23 2.51
CA ILE A 1 -12.08 -17.21 1.45
C ILE A 1 -12.75 -15.96 2.02
N ALA A 2 -12.48 -14.75 1.52
CA ALA A 2 -13.02 -13.51 2.08
C ALA A 2 -13.78 -12.70 1.02
N ASP A 3 -14.91 -12.12 1.38
CA ASP A 3 -15.72 -11.25 0.50
C ASP A 3 -15.16 -9.83 0.40
N ARG A 4 -14.50 -9.38 1.46
CA ARG A 4 -13.88 -8.06 1.57
C ARG A 4 -12.48 -8.17 2.14
N ILE A 5 -11.61 -7.24 1.74
CA ILE A 5 -10.25 -7.10 2.24
C ILE A 5 -10.10 -5.72 2.85
N ALA A 6 -9.46 -5.65 4.02
CA ALA A 6 -8.95 -4.41 4.59
C ALA A 6 -7.42 -4.45 4.58
N VAL A 7 -6.79 -3.47 3.93
CA VAL A 7 -5.35 -3.31 3.85
C VAL A 7 -4.92 -2.33 4.93
N LEU A 8 -4.08 -2.78 5.86
CA LEU A 8 -3.55 -1.93 6.92
C LEU A 8 -2.12 -1.47 6.63
N TYR A 9 -1.82 -0.24 7.04
CA TYR A 9 -0.47 0.31 7.06
C TYR A 9 -0.27 1.19 8.29
N ALA A 10 0.81 0.91 9.06
CA ALA A 10 1.18 1.67 10.26
C ALA A 10 -0.02 1.96 11.21
N GLY A 11 -0.84 0.94 11.45
CA GLY A 11 -2.00 1.03 12.35
C GLY A 11 -3.26 1.69 11.77
N ARG A 12 -3.26 2.05 10.48
CA ARG A 12 -4.40 2.68 9.80
C ARG A 12 -4.90 1.82 8.64
N ILE A 13 -6.21 1.85 8.38
CA ILE A 13 -6.76 1.27 7.14
C ILE A 13 -6.33 2.17 5.98
N ALA A 14 -5.53 1.62 5.07
CA ALA A 14 -5.11 2.29 3.85
C ALA A 14 -6.15 2.11 2.73
N GLU A 15 -6.80 0.95 2.69
CA GLU A 15 -7.83 0.64 1.68
C GLU A 15 -8.76 -0.47 2.19
N ILE A 16 -10.04 -0.40 1.86
CA ILE A 16 -11.02 -1.46 2.18
C ILE A 16 -12.07 -1.55 1.10
N GLY A 17 -12.42 -2.78 0.69
CA GLY A 17 -13.44 -2.98 -0.35
C GLY A 17 -13.66 -4.46 -0.70
N PRO A 18 -14.48 -4.72 -1.72
CA PRO A 18 -14.70 -6.07 -2.24
C PRO A 18 -13.40 -6.71 -2.70
N THR A 19 -13.23 -8.02 -2.44
CA THR A 19 -12.02 -8.75 -2.81
C THR A 19 -11.67 -8.63 -4.30
N ALA A 20 -12.66 -8.73 -5.18
CA ALA A 20 -12.45 -8.64 -6.62
C ALA A 20 -11.91 -7.27 -7.05
N GLU A 21 -12.41 -6.19 -6.44
CA GLU A 21 -11.99 -4.82 -6.74
C GLU A 21 -10.59 -4.55 -6.20
N LEU A 22 -10.30 -4.89 -4.94
CA LEU A 22 -8.98 -4.67 -4.34
C LEU A 22 -7.86 -5.47 -5.03
N LEU A 23 -8.17 -6.65 -5.56
CA LEU A 23 -7.18 -7.47 -6.28
C LEU A 23 -7.05 -7.11 -7.76
N GLY A 24 -8.07 -6.51 -8.37
CA GLY A 24 -8.10 -6.17 -9.80
C GLY A 24 -7.75 -4.72 -10.11
N ASN A 25 -8.27 -3.78 -9.33
CA ASN A 25 -8.10 -2.34 -9.51
C ASN A 25 -7.94 -1.61 -8.15
N PRO A 26 -6.84 -1.85 -7.43
CA PRO A 26 -6.60 -1.16 -6.16
C PRO A 26 -6.42 0.34 -6.39
N ALA A 27 -7.09 1.16 -5.58
CA ALA A 27 -6.99 2.60 -5.63
C ALA A 27 -5.77 3.14 -4.87
N HIS A 28 -5.37 2.48 -3.76
CA HIS A 28 -4.31 3.00 -2.91
C HIS A 28 -2.91 2.58 -3.43
N PRO A 29 -1.94 3.51 -3.58
CA PRO A 29 -0.60 3.19 -4.11
C PRO A 29 0.14 2.12 -3.32
N TYR A 30 -0.09 2.05 -2.00
CA TYR A 30 0.40 0.96 -1.15
C TYR A 30 -0.11 -0.41 -1.59
N THR A 31 -1.43 -0.58 -1.76
CA THR A 31 -2.04 -1.83 -2.21
C THR A 31 -1.56 -2.21 -3.60
N HIS A 32 -1.45 -1.25 -4.51
CA HIS A 32 -0.89 -1.46 -5.83
C HIS A 32 0.56 -1.96 -5.77
N GLY A 33 1.38 -1.37 -4.88
CA GLY A 33 2.73 -1.85 -4.59
C GLY A 33 2.74 -3.30 -4.09
N LEU A 34 1.90 -3.63 -3.10
CA LEU A 34 1.79 -4.97 -2.54
C LEU A 34 1.44 -6.02 -3.60
N LEU A 35 0.48 -5.73 -4.47
CA LEU A 35 0.10 -6.66 -5.54
C LEU A 35 1.24 -6.87 -6.54
N ARG A 36 2.00 -5.81 -6.87
CA ARG A 36 3.17 -5.89 -7.76
C ARG A 36 4.35 -6.64 -7.16
N SER A 37 4.44 -6.72 -5.83
CA SER A 37 5.46 -7.50 -5.13
C SER A 37 5.17 -9.01 -5.10
N ARG A 38 3.98 -9.46 -5.54
CA ARG A 38 3.60 -10.88 -5.52
C ARG A 38 4.31 -11.65 -6.64
N LEU A 39 4.83 -12.83 -6.29
CA LEU A 39 5.33 -13.81 -7.24
C LEU A 39 4.20 -14.74 -7.68
N THR A 40 4.17 -15.03 -8.98
CA THR A 40 3.31 -16.07 -9.58
C THR A 40 4.18 -17.20 -10.11
N LEU A 41 3.56 -18.33 -10.47
CA LEU A 41 4.27 -19.45 -11.12
C LEU A 41 4.91 -19.03 -12.45
N ASP A 42 4.33 -18.05 -13.12
CA ASP A 42 4.83 -17.51 -14.39
C ASP A 42 5.93 -16.45 -14.20
N THR A 43 6.27 -16.11 -12.95
CA THR A 43 7.30 -15.10 -12.70
C THR A 43 8.69 -15.68 -12.96
N ALA A 44 9.40 -15.10 -13.93
CA ALA A 44 10.77 -15.52 -14.28
C ALA A 44 11.70 -15.53 -13.07
N ARG A 45 12.48 -16.60 -12.90
CA ARG A 45 13.36 -16.81 -11.72
C ARG A 45 14.42 -15.73 -11.53
N ASN A 46 14.84 -15.07 -12.61
CA ASN A 46 15.84 -13.99 -12.59
C ASN A 46 15.21 -12.59 -12.48
N ARG A 47 13.88 -12.49 -12.35
CA ARG A 47 13.21 -11.20 -12.21
C ARG A 47 13.52 -10.59 -10.86
N ARG A 48 13.95 -9.33 -10.86
CA ARG A 48 14.09 -8.54 -9.63
C ARG A 48 12.70 -8.27 -9.03
N LEU A 49 12.55 -8.59 -7.76
CA LEU A 49 11.32 -8.32 -7.01
C LEU A 49 11.06 -6.81 -6.94
N ALA A 50 9.83 -6.40 -7.24
CA ALA A 50 9.38 -5.03 -7.03
C ALA A 50 9.20 -4.81 -5.52
N ALA A 51 10.18 -4.20 -4.88
CA ALA A 51 10.09 -3.81 -3.47
C ALA A 51 9.53 -2.39 -3.34
N LEU A 52 8.72 -2.14 -2.31
CA LEU A 52 8.33 -0.78 -1.95
C LEU A 52 9.53 -0.07 -1.31
N PRO A 53 9.95 1.10 -1.84
CA PRO A 53 11.11 1.82 -1.30
C PRO A 53 10.84 2.36 0.11
N GLY A 54 11.92 2.69 0.83
CA GLY A 54 11.87 3.28 2.16
C GLY A 54 11.48 2.32 3.28
N SER A 55 11.44 2.85 4.51
CA SER A 55 11.10 2.13 5.73
C SER A 55 9.72 2.50 6.25
N VAL A 56 9.12 1.61 7.04
CA VAL A 56 7.85 1.89 7.73
C VAL A 56 8.06 3.04 8.73
N PRO A 57 7.15 4.03 8.81
CA PRO A 57 7.26 5.12 9.78
C PRO A 57 7.15 4.59 11.22
N SER A 58 7.68 5.37 12.16
CA SER A 58 7.62 5.03 13.59
C SER A 58 6.17 4.94 14.07
N PRO A 59 5.77 3.85 14.75
CA PRO A 59 4.45 3.75 15.37
C PRO A 59 4.32 4.63 16.63
N VAL A 60 5.45 5.06 17.22
CA VAL A 60 5.47 5.92 18.44
C VAL A 60 5.18 7.38 18.09
N THR A 61 5.56 7.82 16.89
CA THR A 61 5.39 9.19 16.42
C THR A 61 4.62 9.16 15.10
N PRO A 62 3.29 8.96 15.15
CA PRO A 62 2.48 8.86 13.94
C PRO A 62 2.52 10.17 13.15
N LEU A 63 2.48 10.04 11.82
CA LEU A 63 2.40 11.19 10.94
C LEU A 63 1.02 11.86 11.06
N PRO A 64 0.95 13.21 11.00
CA PRO A 64 -0.32 13.92 11.07
C PRO A 64 -1.20 13.66 9.85
N GLY A 65 -0.60 13.49 8.68
CA GLY A 65 -1.29 13.21 7.42
C GLY A 65 -1.42 11.72 7.10
N CYS A 66 -1.36 11.39 5.81
CA CYS A 66 -1.33 10.01 5.33
C CYS A 66 -0.10 9.26 5.87
N ALA A 67 -0.31 8.13 6.55
CA ALA A 67 0.79 7.34 7.08
C ALA A 67 1.74 6.78 6.00
N PHE A 68 1.26 6.63 4.76
CA PHE A 68 2.06 6.13 3.64
C PHE A 68 2.76 7.24 2.85
N GLU A 69 2.52 8.53 3.16
CA GLU A 69 3.09 9.67 2.43
C GLU A 69 4.60 9.57 2.18
N PRO A 70 5.47 9.21 3.14
CA PRO A 70 6.92 9.19 2.92
C PRO A 70 7.41 8.16 1.90
N ARG A 71 6.56 7.19 1.55
CA ARG A 71 6.87 6.10 0.60
C ARG A 71 5.98 6.15 -0.65
N CYS A 72 5.01 7.06 -0.68
CA CYS A 72 4.04 7.17 -1.74
C CYS A 72 4.64 7.97 -2.91
N THR A 73 4.77 7.34 -4.08
CA THR A 73 5.26 8.02 -5.29
C THR A 73 4.25 9.03 -5.85
N LEU A 74 3.01 9.03 -5.35
CA LEU A 74 1.94 9.96 -5.73
C LEU A 74 1.60 10.94 -4.60
N ALA A 75 2.45 11.07 -3.58
CA ALA A 75 2.23 11.99 -2.48
C ALA A 75 2.10 13.44 -2.96
N THR A 76 1.10 14.16 -2.45
CA THR A 76 0.94 15.61 -2.62
C THR A 76 1.14 16.31 -1.29
N ASP A 77 1.24 17.64 -1.30
CA ASP A 77 1.36 18.44 -0.07
C ASP A 77 0.20 18.25 0.90
N ASP A 78 -1.00 17.94 0.39
CA ASP A 78 -2.17 17.71 1.23
C ASP A 78 -2.08 16.38 1.98
N CYS A 79 -1.40 15.38 1.42
CA CYS A 79 -1.12 14.12 2.11
C CYS A 79 -0.29 14.32 3.39
N ARG A 80 0.45 15.42 3.52
CA ARG A 80 1.22 15.75 4.74
C ARG A 80 0.35 16.36 5.84
N LYS A 81 -0.75 17.01 5.46
CA LYS A 81 -1.58 17.83 6.37
C LYS A 81 -2.70 17.03 7.00
N SER A 82 -3.37 16.18 6.22
CA SER A 82 -4.48 15.37 6.67
C SER A 82 -4.49 13.99 6.02
N PRO A 83 -5.04 12.96 6.69
CA PRO A 83 -5.35 11.71 6.04
C PRO A 83 -6.34 11.92 4.88
N PRO A 84 -6.18 11.22 3.74
CA PRO A 84 -7.15 11.22 2.65
C PRO A 84 -8.43 10.46 3.02
#